data_AF-C5KM86-F1
#
_entry.id   AF-C5KM86-F1
#
_cell.length_a   1.000
_cell.length_b   1.000
_cell.length_c   1.000
_cell.angle_alpha   90.00
_cell.angle_beta   90.00
_cell.angle_gamma   90.00
#
_symmetry.space_group_name_H-M   'P 1'
#
loop_
_entity.id
_entity.type
_entity.pdbx_description
1 polymer ?
#
loop_
_entity_poly.entity_id
_entity_poly.type
_entity_poly.pdbx_seq_one_letter_code
_entity_poly.pdbx_strand_id
1 'polypeptide(L)'
;MRKDVFDVLVALQGQHPEMDAESERLLDRSIKEGKRNGLHLDEATREEIEKIKKRMSELSIKFSKNLGEENTILEFSKEELEGMPDDFLETLDKTESGKYKVTLKYPHYIPIAKKCKVRETRRKMDFAFNNRCADENTEILAELVKLRKERAGILGFPSHADFATELKMAKNAPTVRDFLHGIEDKVKPRGESDMKLLKELRKEDNVG
;
A
#
# COMPACT_ATOMS: atom_id res chain seq x y z
N MET A 1 5.03 21.22 -13.82
CA MET A 1 5.68 21.93 -14.93
C MET A 1 4.61 22.40 -15.90
N ARG A 2 4.67 23.66 -16.38
CA ARG A 2 3.74 24.18 -17.38
C ARG A 2 4.18 23.79 -18.79
N LYS A 3 3.26 23.75 -19.75
CA LYS A 3 3.53 23.36 -21.15
C LYS A 3 4.52 24.31 -21.83
N ASP A 4 4.35 25.62 -21.63
CA ASP A 4 5.25 26.65 -22.17
C ASP A 4 6.68 26.49 -21.68
N VAL A 5 6.87 26.24 -20.37
CA VAL A 5 8.19 25.96 -19.80
C VAL A 5 8.78 24.65 -20.35
N PHE A 6 7.95 23.60 -20.48
CA PHE A 6 8.38 22.34 -21.07
C PHE A 6 8.87 22.51 -22.51
N ASP A 7 8.17 23.29 -23.33
CA ASP A 7 8.53 23.52 -24.73
C ASP A 7 9.87 24.26 -24.86
N VAL A 8 10.14 25.21 -23.97
CA VAL A 8 11.45 25.89 -23.90
C VAL A 8 12.55 24.90 -23.55
N LEU A 9 12.32 24.00 -22.58
CA LEU A 9 13.31 22.98 -22.21
C LEU A 9 13.57 21.98 -23.35
N VAL A 10 12.54 21.55 -24.07
CA VAL A 10 12.71 20.68 -25.25
C VAL A 10 13.46 21.41 -26.36
N ALA A 11 13.14 22.68 -26.62
CA ALA A 11 13.86 23.49 -27.59
C ALA A 11 15.34 23.67 -27.20
N LEU A 12 15.63 23.91 -25.91
CA LEU A 12 16.99 23.99 -25.39
C LEU A 12 17.75 22.68 -25.58
N GLN A 13 17.14 21.52 -25.28
CA GLN A 13 17.76 20.21 -25.49
C GLN A 13 18.11 19.97 -26.96
N GLY A 14 17.24 20.40 -27.89
CA GLY A 14 17.49 20.28 -29.34
C GLY A 14 18.60 21.19 -29.88
N GLN A 15 19.00 22.22 -29.14
CA GLN A 15 20.13 23.09 -29.50
C GLN A 15 21.49 22.50 -29.11
N HIS A 16 21.51 21.39 -28.34
CA HIS A 16 22.72 20.75 -27.84
C HIS A 16 23.75 21.73 -27.22
N PRO A 17 23.33 22.60 -26.28
CA PRO A 17 24.26 23.54 -25.67
C PRO A 17 25.30 22.81 -24.82
N GLU A 18 26.51 23.38 -24.78
CA GLU A 18 27.58 22.86 -23.92
C GLU A 18 27.22 23.09 -22.45
N MET A 19 27.16 22.00 -21.68
CA MET A 19 26.75 21.99 -20.27
C MET A 19 27.61 21.02 -19.48
N ASP A 20 27.76 21.27 -18.18
CA ASP A 20 28.34 20.27 -17.27
C ASP A 20 27.38 19.08 -17.09
N ALA A 21 27.90 17.96 -16.57
CA ALA A 21 27.17 16.71 -16.44
C ALA A 21 25.94 16.80 -15.50
N GLU A 22 25.95 17.67 -14.49
CA GLU A 22 24.82 17.85 -13.58
C GLU A 22 23.71 18.66 -14.26
N SER A 23 24.07 19.72 -14.98
CA SER A 23 23.15 20.53 -15.78
C SER A 23 22.48 19.71 -16.90
N GLU A 24 23.23 18.88 -17.62
CA GLU A 24 22.69 17.97 -18.63
C GLU A 24 21.67 16.99 -18.01
N ARG A 25 22.02 16.39 -16.87
CA ARG A 25 21.12 15.50 -16.12
C ARG A 25 19.86 16.23 -15.66
N LEU A 26 19.97 17.47 -15.19
CA LEU A 26 18.81 18.27 -14.77
C LEU A 26 17.86 18.53 -15.94
N LEU A 27 18.39 18.87 -17.11
CA LEU A 27 17.61 19.09 -18.32
C LEU A 27 16.87 17.80 -18.74
N ASP A 28 17.59 16.70 -18.83
CA ASP A 28 17.03 15.38 -19.15
C ASP A 28 15.94 14.96 -18.17
N ARG A 29 16.18 15.17 -16.87
CA ARG A 29 15.24 14.82 -15.81
C ARG A 29 13.97 15.67 -15.91
N SER A 30 14.12 16.96 -16.14
CA SER A 30 13.02 17.92 -16.27
C SER A 30 12.13 17.57 -17.46
N ILE A 31 12.72 17.29 -18.63
CA ILE A 31 11.99 16.87 -19.83
C ILE A 31 11.32 15.52 -19.60
N LYS A 32 11.99 14.57 -18.96
CA LYS A 32 11.41 13.27 -18.64
C LYS A 32 10.20 13.40 -17.73
N GLU A 33 10.26 14.23 -16.70
CA GLU A 33 9.11 14.51 -15.82
C GLU A 33 7.98 15.22 -16.56
N GLY A 34 8.29 16.14 -17.49
CA GLY A 34 7.30 16.73 -18.38
C GLY A 34 6.59 15.69 -19.26
N LYS A 35 7.36 14.77 -19.88
CA LYS A 35 6.81 13.67 -20.69
C LYS A 35 5.91 12.75 -19.86
N ARG A 36 6.31 12.41 -18.63
CA ARG A 36 5.51 11.61 -17.69
C ARG A 36 4.22 12.28 -17.23
N ASN A 37 4.12 13.60 -17.35
CA ASN A 37 2.89 14.35 -17.14
C ASN A 37 2.08 14.54 -18.44
N GLY A 38 2.51 13.94 -19.56
CA GLY A 38 1.82 14.05 -20.84
C GLY A 38 2.07 15.37 -21.57
N LEU A 39 3.03 16.22 -21.16
CA LEU A 39 3.22 17.55 -21.77
C LEU A 39 3.66 17.52 -23.24
N HIS A 40 4.07 16.36 -23.74
CA HIS A 40 4.43 16.13 -25.14
C HIS A 40 3.24 15.70 -26.01
N LEU A 41 2.08 15.44 -25.41
CA LEU A 41 0.86 14.99 -26.08
C LEU A 41 -0.02 16.20 -26.44
N ASP A 42 -0.99 15.98 -27.31
CA ASP A 42 -1.98 16.98 -27.71
C ASP A 42 -2.85 17.42 -26.51
N GLU A 43 -3.59 18.52 -26.69
CA GLU A 43 -4.41 19.09 -25.62
C GLU A 43 -5.53 18.17 -25.16
N ALA A 44 -6.23 17.49 -26.07
CA ALA A 44 -7.33 16.60 -25.73
C ALA A 44 -6.83 15.42 -24.87
N THR A 45 -5.72 14.80 -25.27
CA THR A 45 -5.09 13.71 -24.49
C THR A 45 -4.61 14.18 -23.11
N ARG A 46 -4.09 15.41 -23.00
CA ARG A 46 -3.69 15.99 -21.70
C ARG A 46 -4.90 16.23 -20.79
N GLU A 47 -6.03 16.68 -21.32
CA GLU A 47 -7.27 16.83 -20.55
C GLU A 47 -7.77 15.50 -20.00
N GLU A 48 -7.70 14.42 -20.78
CA GLU A 48 -8.04 13.07 -20.33
C GLU A 48 -7.13 12.61 -19.18
N ILE A 49 -5.81 12.80 -19.32
CA ILE A 49 -4.84 12.48 -18.26
C ILE A 49 -5.15 13.26 -16.98
N GLU A 50 -5.48 14.55 -17.07
CA GLU A 50 -5.83 15.37 -15.91
C GLU A 50 -7.14 14.92 -15.24
N LYS A 51 -8.17 14.56 -16.02
CA LYS A 51 -9.42 13.97 -15.48
C LYS A 51 -9.12 12.67 -14.71
N ILE A 52 -8.32 11.78 -15.30
CA ILE A 52 -7.93 10.52 -14.66
C ILE A 52 -7.13 10.79 -13.37
N LYS A 53 -6.13 11.70 -13.41
CA LYS A 53 -5.32 12.06 -12.23
C LYS A 53 -6.17 12.63 -11.11
N LYS A 54 -7.12 13.51 -11.42
CA LYS A 54 -8.04 14.09 -10.43
C LYS A 54 -8.86 12.99 -9.77
N ARG A 55 -9.47 12.10 -10.55
CA ARG A 55 -10.25 10.98 -10.03
C ARG A 55 -9.42 10.03 -9.17
N MET A 56 -8.21 9.68 -9.63
CA MET A 56 -7.28 8.86 -8.84
C MET A 56 -6.92 9.51 -7.50
N SER A 57 -6.74 10.83 -7.47
CA SER A 57 -6.45 11.59 -6.24
C SER A 57 -7.62 11.51 -5.26
N GLU A 58 -8.84 11.80 -5.73
CA GLU A 58 -10.07 11.72 -4.94
C GLU A 58 -10.27 10.32 -4.35
N LEU A 59 -10.11 9.27 -5.17
CA LEU A 59 -10.20 7.87 -4.73
C LEU A 59 -9.14 7.51 -3.69
N SER A 60 -7.90 7.98 -3.87
CA SER A 60 -6.81 7.71 -2.92
C SER A 60 -7.08 8.37 -1.56
N ILE A 61 -7.58 9.61 -1.57
CA ILE A 61 -8.01 10.33 -0.36
C ILE A 61 -9.15 9.57 0.32
N LYS A 62 -10.18 9.15 -0.44
CA LYS A 62 -11.32 8.40 0.08
C LYS A 62 -10.89 7.07 0.71
N PHE A 63 -10.03 6.31 0.05
CA PHE A 63 -9.49 5.04 0.56
C PHE A 63 -8.80 5.22 1.93
N SER A 64 -7.91 6.21 2.02
CA SER A 64 -7.20 6.52 3.28
C SER A 64 -8.13 7.06 4.36
N LYS A 65 -9.10 7.91 3.99
CA LYS A 65 -10.10 8.45 4.91
C LYS A 65 -10.95 7.35 5.54
N ASN A 66 -11.48 6.43 4.72
CA ASN A 66 -12.27 5.30 5.18
C ASN A 66 -11.54 4.50 6.28
N LEU A 67 -10.26 4.15 6.06
CA LEU A 67 -9.45 3.42 7.04
C LEU A 67 -9.08 4.26 8.28
N GLY A 68 -8.92 5.57 8.11
CA GLY A 68 -8.62 6.50 9.20
C GLY A 68 -9.80 6.63 10.17
N GLU A 69 -11.00 6.82 9.61
CA GLU A 69 -12.26 7.01 10.34
C GLU A 69 -12.89 5.69 10.82
N GLU A 70 -12.42 4.55 10.34
CA GLU A 70 -12.83 3.22 10.79
C GLU A 70 -12.70 3.09 12.32
N ASN A 71 -13.80 2.70 12.98
CA ASN A 71 -13.96 2.73 14.43
C ASN A 71 -14.64 1.46 14.98
N THR A 72 -14.51 0.31 14.30
CA THR A 72 -15.06 -0.96 14.76
C THR A 72 -14.52 -1.30 16.14
N ILE A 73 -15.43 -1.68 17.02
CA ILE A 73 -15.15 -2.14 18.37
C ILE A 73 -15.68 -3.57 18.47
N LEU A 74 -14.83 -4.46 18.98
CA LEU A 74 -15.20 -5.80 19.39
C LEU A 74 -15.25 -5.85 20.92
N GLU A 75 -16.18 -6.61 21.46
CA GLU A 75 -16.38 -6.74 22.89
C GLU A 75 -16.02 -8.14 23.36
N PHE A 76 -15.18 -8.22 24.39
CA PHE A 76 -14.70 -9.49 24.93
C PHE A 76 -14.84 -9.54 26.46
N SER A 77 -15.15 -10.71 27.00
CA SER A 77 -15.06 -10.94 28.45
C SER A 77 -13.59 -11.02 28.92
N LYS A 78 -13.35 -11.09 30.23
CA LYS A 78 -11.99 -11.30 30.77
C LYS A 78 -11.43 -12.65 30.35
N GLU A 79 -12.28 -13.67 30.32
CA GLU A 79 -11.95 -15.03 29.92
C GLU A 79 -11.60 -15.10 28.42
N GLU A 80 -12.32 -14.35 27.57
CA GLU A 80 -12.00 -14.24 26.15
C GLU A 80 -10.66 -13.52 25.88
N LEU A 81 -10.13 -12.76 26.85
CA LEU A 81 -8.82 -12.10 26.77
C LEU A 81 -7.73 -12.80 27.59
N GLU A 82 -7.89 -14.08 27.87
CA GLU A 82 -6.89 -14.86 28.61
C GLU A 82 -5.48 -14.72 27.98
N GLY A 83 -4.46 -14.56 28.84
CA GLY A 83 -3.07 -14.37 28.43
C GLY A 83 -2.67 -12.91 28.19
N MET A 84 -3.64 -11.99 28.19
CA MET A 84 -3.33 -10.57 28.15
C MET A 84 -2.84 -10.07 29.53
N PRO A 85 -1.78 -9.25 29.57
CA PRO A 85 -1.33 -8.59 30.79
C PRO A 85 -2.40 -7.68 31.42
N ASP A 86 -2.39 -7.55 32.75
CA ASP A 86 -3.37 -6.72 33.47
C ASP A 86 -3.24 -5.22 33.11
N ASP A 87 -2.02 -4.71 32.94
CA ASP A 87 -1.76 -3.34 32.49
C ASP A 87 -2.42 -3.04 31.14
N PHE A 88 -2.42 -4.00 30.21
CA PHE A 88 -3.16 -3.89 28.95
C PHE A 88 -4.67 -3.83 29.17
N LEU A 89 -5.22 -4.72 30.00
CA LEU A 89 -6.66 -4.77 30.27
C LEU A 89 -7.16 -3.50 30.96
N GLU A 90 -6.35 -2.88 31.81
CA GLU A 90 -6.65 -1.61 32.48
C GLU A 90 -6.75 -0.43 31.51
N THR A 91 -6.08 -0.48 30.35
CA THR A 91 -6.20 0.57 29.31
C THR A 91 -7.50 0.52 28.51
N LEU A 92 -8.27 -0.57 28.63
CA LEU A 92 -9.46 -0.79 27.82
C LEU A 92 -10.71 -0.27 28.51
N ASP A 93 -11.52 0.49 27.76
CA ASP A 93 -12.86 0.86 28.19
C ASP A 93 -13.74 -0.37 28.38
N LYS A 94 -14.70 -0.27 29.29
CA LYS A 94 -15.69 -1.33 29.54
C LYS A 94 -17.08 -0.94 29.04
N THR A 95 -17.85 -1.94 28.63
CA THR A 95 -19.30 -1.81 28.41
C THR A 95 -20.04 -1.79 29.74
N GLU A 96 -21.33 -1.43 29.73
CA GLU A 96 -22.20 -1.53 30.91
C GLU A 96 -22.32 -2.97 31.43
N SER A 97 -22.20 -3.96 30.54
CA SER A 97 -22.19 -5.38 30.89
C SER A 97 -20.83 -5.87 31.41
N GLY A 98 -19.85 -4.98 31.59
CA GLY A 98 -18.52 -5.29 32.11
C GLY A 98 -17.54 -5.93 31.11
N LYS A 99 -17.87 -5.97 29.81
CA LYS A 99 -16.96 -6.49 28.77
C LYS A 99 -15.95 -5.43 28.36
N TYR A 100 -14.75 -5.84 27.94
CA TYR A 100 -13.70 -4.96 27.43
C TYR A 100 -13.97 -4.59 25.97
N LYS A 101 -13.89 -3.29 25.66
CA LYS A 101 -14.00 -2.74 24.31
C LYS A 101 -12.63 -2.71 23.65
N VAL A 102 -12.49 -3.46 22.56
CA VAL A 102 -11.25 -3.60 21.80
C VAL A 102 -11.43 -3.05 20.40
N THR A 103 -10.73 -1.96 20.10
CA THR A 103 -10.63 -1.39 18.74
C THR A 103 -9.71 -2.22 17.82
N LEU A 104 -9.82 -2.00 16.51
CA LEU A 104 -8.92 -2.55 15.49
C LEU A 104 -7.65 -1.72 15.28
N LYS A 105 -7.39 -0.70 16.10
CA LYS A 105 -6.18 0.11 16.00
C LYS A 105 -4.97 -0.70 16.48
N TYR A 106 -3.78 -0.36 15.97
CA TYR A 106 -2.56 -1.13 16.21
C TYR A 106 -2.22 -1.35 17.69
N PRO A 107 -2.41 -0.36 18.60
CA PRO A 107 -2.18 -0.55 20.03
C PRO A 107 -3.01 -1.68 20.67
N HIS A 108 -4.16 -2.04 20.10
CA HIS A 108 -5.00 -3.13 20.59
C HIS A 108 -4.81 -4.42 19.79
N TYR A 109 -4.83 -4.32 18.45
CA TYR A 109 -4.74 -5.48 17.57
C TYR A 109 -3.43 -6.26 17.74
N ILE A 110 -2.27 -5.57 17.75
CA ILE A 110 -0.96 -6.23 17.79
C ILE A 110 -0.76 -7.00 19.10
N PRO A 111 -1.03 -6.43 20.29
CA PRO A 111 -0.92 -7.19 21.54
C PRO A 111 -1.83 -8.41 21.59
N ILE A 112 -3.10 -8.28 21.18
CA ILE A 112 -4.04 -9.39 21.19
C ILE A 112 -3.63 -10.49 20.22
N ALA A 113 -3.22 -10.13 18.99
CA ALA A 113 -2.74 -11.10 18.01
C ALA A 113 -1.52 -11.88 18.49
N LYS A 114 -0.64 -11.26 19.29
CA LYS A 114 0.62 -11.86 19.76
C LYS A 114 0.51 -12.58 21.10
N LYS A 115 -0.31 -12.11 22.03
CA LYS A 115 -0.28 -12.55 23.45
C LYS A 115 -1.55 -13.26 23.91
N CYS A 116 -2.72 -12.96 23.33
CA CYS A 116 -3.97 -13.58 23.76
C CYS A 116 -3.90 -15.08 23.47
N LYS A 117 -4.19 -15.93 24.47
CA LYS A 117 -4.16 -17.39 24.36
C LYS A 117 -5.43 -17.94 23.70
N VAL A 118 -6.54 -17.22 23.80
CA VAL A 118 -7.83 -17.64 23.23
C VAL A 118 -7.82 -17.54 21.70
N ARG A 119 -7.83 -18.70 21.03
CA ARG A 119 -7.78 -18.81 19.57
C ARG A 119 -8.93 -18.06 18.88
N GLU A 120 -10.16 -18.22 19.37
CA GLU A 120 -11.33 -17.59 18.75
C GLU A 120 -11.29 -16.07 18.87
N THR A 121 -10.74 -15.52 19.95
CA THR A 121 -10.50 -14.08 20.08
C THR A 121 -9.50 -13.58 19.04
N ARG A 122 -8.34 -14.26 18.90
CA ARG A 122 -7.36 -13.91 17.84
C ARG A 122 -7.97 -14.01 16.45
N ARG A 123 -8.79 -15.02 16.18
CA ARG A 123 -9.49 -15.21 14.91
C ARG A 123 -10.50 -14.10 14.63
N LYS A 124 -11.34 -13.74 15.59
CA LYS A 124 -12.31 -12.63 15.46
C LYS A 124 -11.60 -11.30 15.19
N MET A 125 -10.54 -11.01 15.92
CA MET A 125 -9.71 -9.82 15.73
C MET A 125 -9.07 -9.77 14.35
N ASP A 126 -8.45 -10.87 13.92
CA ASP A 126 -7.80 -10.96 12.61
C ASP A 126 -8.80 -10.81 11.45
N PHE A 127 -9.94 -11.47 11.55
CA PHE A 127 -11.01 -11.34 10.57
C PHE A 127 -11.51 -9.90 10.48
N ALA A 128 -11.83 -9.27 11.62
CA ALA A 128 -12.32 -7.90 11.63
C ALA A 128 -11.27 -6.90 11.10
N PHE A 129 -10.01 -7.03 11.54
CA PHE A 129 -8.91 -6.14 11.13
C PHE A 129 -8.64 -6.18 9.62
N ASN A 130 -8.66 -7.37 9.02
CA ASN A 130 -8.40 -7.56 7.59
C ASN A 130 -9.62 -7.26 6.69
N ASN A 131 -10.82 -7.16 7.27
CA ASN A 131 -12.05 -6.80 6.55
C ASN A 131 -12.48 -5.35 6.78
N ARG A 132 -11.62 -4.50 7.33
CA ARG A 132 -11.91 -3.07 7.51
C ARG A 132 -12.21 -2.39 6.19
N CYS A 133 -13.39 -1.78 6.11
CA CYS A 133 -13.89 -1.07 4.93
C CYS A 133 -13.85 -1.94 3.67
N ALA A 134 -14.02 -3.26 3.79
CA ALA A 134 -13.86 -4.19 2.67
C ALA A 134 -14.81 -3.83 1.51
N ASP A 135 -16.06 -3.50 1.81
CA ASP A 135 -17.06 -3.18 0.79
C ASP A 135 -16.69 -1.89 0.03
N GLU A 136 -16.38 -0.80 0.75
CA GLU A 136 -16.09 0.49 0.13
C GLU A 136 -14.72 0.52 -0.55
N ASN A 137 -13.69 -0.05 0.10
CA ASN A 137 -12.33 0.06 -0.38
C ASN A 137 -12.00 -0.94 -1.49
N THR A 138 -12.71 -2.06 -1.60
CA THR A 138 -12.55 -2.99 -2.72
C THR A 138 -12.99 -2.35 -4.03
N GLU A 139 -14.12 -1.65 -4.04
CA GLU A 139 -14.61 -0.91 -5.21
C GLU A 139 -13.65 0.21 -5.61
N ILE A 140 -13.18 0.98 -4.62
CA ILE A 140 -12.19 2.06 -4.84
C ILE A 140 -10.89 1.49 -5.44
N LEU A 141 -10.39 0.36 -4.93
CA LEU A 141 -9.20 -0.28 -5.48
C LEU A 141 -9.41 -0.76 -6.90
N ALA A 142 -10.56 -1.37 -7.21
CA ALA A 142 -10.88 -1.83 -8.56
C ALA A 142 -10.89 -0.67 -9.56
N GLU A 143 -11.47 0.48 -9.20
CA GLU A 143 -11.45 1.68 -10.02
C GLU A 143 -10.04 2.26 -10.17
N LEU A 144 -9.28 2.37 -9.07
CA LEU A 144 -7.89 2.84 -9.09
C LEU A 144 -6.99 2.00 -10.00
N VAL A 145 -7.14 0.68 -9.99
CA VAL A 145 -6.35 -0.23 -10.85
C VAL A 145 -6.67 0.03 -12.34
N LYS A 146 -7.95 0.20 -12.70
CA LYS A 146 -8.37 0.51 -14.07
C LYS A 146 -7.80 1.85 -14.53
N LEU A 147 -7.99 2.91 -13.75
CA LEU A 147 -7.50 4.26 -14.05
C LEU A 147 -5.96 4.31 -14.17
N ARG A 148 -5.25 3.59 -13.29
CA ARG A 148 -3.79 3.48 -13.36
C ARG A 148 -3.31 2.79 -14.64
N LYS A 149 -4.01 1.75 -15.09
CA LYS A 149 -3.73 1.04 -16.35
C LYS A 149 -3.99 1.95 -17.55
N GLU A 150 -5.14 2.62 -17.58
CA GLU A 150 -5.53 3.54 -18.63
C GLU A 150 -4.51 4.69 -18.78
N ARG A 151 -4.19 5.38 -17.68
CA ARG A 151 -3.20 6.46 -17.68
C ARG A 151 -1.83 6.00 -18.17
N ALA A 152 -1.39 4.81 -17.74
CA ALA A 152 -0.12 4.25 -18.18
C ALA A 152 -0.13 3.99 -19.70
N GLY A 153 -1.22 3.43 -20.23
CA GLY A 153 -1.40 3.20 -21.66
C GLY A 153 -1.35 4.49 -22.48
N ILE A 154 -2.08 5.53 -22.07
CA ILE A 154 -2.05 6.85 -22.74
C ILE A 154 -0.63 7.42 -22.76
N LEU A 155 0.12 7.24 -21.67
CA LEU A 155 1.51 7.70 -21.56
C LEU A 155 2.54 6.77 -22.26
N GLY A 156 2.10 5.72 -22.95
CA GLY A 156 2.96 4.82 -23.71
C GLY A 156 3.67 3.74 -22.88
N PHE A 157 3.19 3.46 -21.66
CA PHE A 157 3.76 2.41 -20.79
C PHE A 157 2.93 1.12 -20.86
N PRO A 158 3.58 -0.07 -20.86
CA PRO A 158 2.86 -1.36 -20.87
C PRO A 158 1.99 -1.58 -19.63
N SER A 159 2.42 -1.04 -18.48
CA SER A 159 1.71 -1.15 -17.23
C SER A 159 1.97 0.06 -16.32
N HIS A 160 1.12 0.23 -15.31
CA HIS A 160 1.38 1.21 -14.25
C HIS A 160 2.67 0.92 -13.49
N ALA A 161 3.06 -0.35 -13.35
CA ALA A 161 4.29 -0.72 -12.67
C ALA A 161 5.53 -0.27 -13.45
N ASP A 162 5.52 -0.39 -14.79
CA ASP A 162 6.59 0.13 -15.64
C ASP A 162 6.67 1.65 -15.56
N PHE A 163 5.52 2.34 -15.62
CA PHE A 163 5.45 3.78 -15.37
C PHE A 163 6.02 4.15 -13.99
N ALA A 164 5.71 3.41 -12.94
CA ALA A 164 6.13 3.73 -11.57
C ALA A 164 7.62 3.41 -11.31
N THR A 165 8.20 2.47 -12.04
CA THR A 165 9.57 1.99 -11.83
C THR A 165 10.60 2.66 -12.73
N GLU A 166 10.18 3.32 -13.81
CA GLU A 166 11.07 4.02 -14.76
C GLU A 166 12.07 4.97 -14.08
N LEU A 167 11.62 5.70 -13.04
CA LEU A 167 12.45 6.66 -12.31
C LEU A 167 13.17 6.03 -11.10
N LYS A 168 12.92 4.76 -10.80
CA LYS A 168 13.52 4.03 -9.68
C LYS A 168 14.79 3.29 -10.15
N MET A 169 15.57 2.79 -9.19
CA MET A 169 16.75 1.97 -9.48
C MET A 169 16.39 0.69 -10.25
N ALA A 170 15.22 0.09 -10.01
CA ALA A 170 14.77 -1.13 -10.66
C ALA A 170 14.42 -0.98 -12.15
N LYS A 171 14.19 0.26 -12.64
CA LYS A 171 13.91 0.64 -14.03
C LYS A 171 12.60 0.14 -14.66
N ASN A 172 12.14 -1.08 -14.37
CA ASN A 172 10.96 -1.66 -15.00
C ASN A 172 10.29 -2.72 -14.09
N ALA A 173 9.08 -3.16 -14.45
CA ALA A 173 8.35 -4.15 -13.68
C ALA A 173 8.96 -5.57 -13.69
N PRO A 174 9.50 -6.08 -14.82
CA PRO A 174 10.21 -7.37 -14.84
C PRO A 174 11.36 -7.47 -13.82
N THR A 175 12.25 -6.47 -13.74
CA THR A 175 13.35 -6.45 -12.76
C THR A 175 12.86 -6.60 -11.32
N VAL A 176 11.75 -5.92 -10.97
CA VAL A 176 11.16 -6.03 -9.63
C VAL A 176 10.62 -7.44 -9.40
N ARG A 177 9.94 -8.02 -10.39
CA ARG A 177 9.40 -9.38 -10.30
C ARG A 177 10.52 -10.41 -10.11
N ASP A 178 11.56 -10.34 -10.91
CA ASP A 178 12.69 -11.28 -10.85
C ASP A 178 13.43 -11.16 -9.52
N PHE A 179 13.59 -9.95 -8.99
CA PHE A 179 14.15 -9.71 -7.66
C PHE A 179 13.31 -10.36 -6.56
N LEU A 180 11.99 -10.19 -6.59
CA LEU A 180 11.09 -10.77 -5.59
C LEU A 180 11.06 -12.30 -5.66
N HIS A 181 10.98 -12.89 -6.85
CA HIS A 181 11.08 -14.35 -7.02
C HIS A 181 12.43 -14.89 -6.53
N GLY A 182 13.54 -14.19 -6.85
CA GLY A 182 14.86 -14.57 -6.37
C GLY A 182 15.03 -14.48 -4.84
N ILE A 183 14.28 -13.60 -4.17
CA ILE A 183 14.19 -13.60 -2.70
C ILE A 183 13.36 -14.80 -2.23
N GLU A 184 12.17 -15.00 -2.80
CA GLU A 184 11.27 -16.09 -2.44
C GLU A 184 11.98 -17.44 -2.44
N ASP A 185 12.70 -17.76 -3.53
CA ASP A 185 13.44 -19.02 -3.66
C ASP A 185 14.48 -19.23 -2.56
N LYS A 186 15.12 -18.14 -2.09
CA LYS A 186 16.14 -18.18 -1.04
C LYS A 186 15.53 -18.29 0.36
N VAL A 187 14.39 -17.65 0.61
CA VAL A 187 13.76 -17.64 1.95
C VAL A 187 12.82 -18.82 2.17
N LYS A 188 12.31 -19.44 1.10
CA LYS A 188 11.34 -20.53 1.17
C LYS A 188 11.78 -21.71 2.03
N PRO A 189 13.01 -22.26 1.91
CA PRO A 189 13.44 -23.38 2.76
C PRO A 189 13.41 -23.03 4.25
N ARG A 190 13.82 -21.80 4.60
CA ARG A 190 13.76 -21.31 5.97
C ARG A 190 12.32 -21.14 6.43
N GLY A 191 11.47 -20.55 5.60
CA GLY A 191 10.04 -20.38 5.89
C GLY A 191 9.32 -21.71 6.11
N GLU A 192 9.64 -22.76 5.35
CA GLU A 192 9.10 -24.10 5.55
C GLU A 192 9.57 -24.71 6.88
N SER A 193 10.83 -24.51 7.26
CA SER A 193 11.36 -24.92 8.56
C SER A 193 10.67 -24.20 9.72
N ASP A 194 10.54 -22.88 9.65
CA ASP A 194 9.89 -22.08 10.68
C ASP A 194 8.39 -22.44 10.78
N MET A 195 7.73 -22.71 9.65
CA MET A 195 6.33 -23.17 9.63
C MET A 195 6.15 -24.56 10.28
N LYS A 196 7.11 -25.48 10.12
CA LYS A 196 7.09 -26.79 10.82
C LYS A 196 7.18 -26.58 12.33
N LEU A 197 8.16 -25.79 12.77
CA LEU A 197 8.33 -25.44 14.19
C LEU A 197 7.07 -24.81 14.79
N LEU A 198 6.46 -23.84 14.10
CA LEU A 198 5.22 -23.20 14.57
C LEU A 198 4.03 -24.17 14.67
N LYS A 199 3.95 -25.15 13.76
CA LYS A 199 2.91 -26.20 13.82
C LYS A 199 3.13 -27.16 14.98
N GLU A 200 4.39 -27.46 15.33
CA GLU A 200 4.76 -28.29 16.48
C GLU A 200 4.43 -27.59 17.79
N LEU A 201 4.88 -26.34 17.96
CA LEU A 201 4.55 -25.51 19.13
C LEU A 201 3.03 -25.39 19.34
N ARG A 202 2.26 -25.20 18.25
CA ARG A 202 0.80 -25.16 18.34
C ARG A 202 0.19 -26.49 18.80
N LYS A 203 0.77 -27.63 18.44
CA LYS A 203 0.29 -28.94 18.92
C LYS A 203 0.55 -29.07 20.41
N GLU A 204 1.71 -28.65 20.89
CA GLU A 204 2.06 -28.65 22.31
C GLU A 204 1.16 -27.73 23.12
N ASP A 205 0.89 -26.51 22.63
CA ASP A 205 -0.04 -25.55 23.26
C ASP A 205 -1.50 -26.05 23.34
N ASN A 206 -1.92 -26.93 22.43
CA ASN A 206 -3.26 -27.54 22.40
C ASN A 206 -3.39 -28.81 23.28
N VAL A 207 -2.31 -29.22 23.97
CA VAL A 207 -2.28 -30.41 24.85
C VAL A 207 -2.42 -30.03 26.34
N GLY A 208 -2.69 -28.76 26.65
CA GLY A 208 -3.14 -28.27 27.96
C GLY A 208 -4.55 -27.70 27.90
#